data_AF-A0A2V5XRN1-F1
#
_entry.id   AF-A0A2V5XRN1-F1
#
_cell.length_a   1.000
_cell.length_b   1.000
_cell.length_c   1.000
_cell.angle_alpha   90.00
_cell.angle_beta   90.00
_cell.angle_gamma   90.00
#
_symmetry.space_group_name_H-M   'P 1'
#
loop_
_entity.id
_entity.type
_entity.pdbx_description
1 polymer ?
#
loop_
_entity_poly.entity_id
_entity_poly.type
_entity_poly.pdbx_seq_one_letter_code
_entity_poly.pdbx_strand_id
1 'polypeptide(L)'
;MFEFLKQRRRRRLRARPFPKEWLRLIQRHVIFFQKLSASDRAELLGHIQIFLAEKRFEGCGGLVITDEVRVTIAAQACLLLLHRRTDYFPGLLTILVYPLTYMVEEKRPIGEHVWQEGTV
;
A
#
# COMPACT_ATOMS: atom_id res chain seq x y z
N MET A 1 22.80 -13.06 -5.03
CA MET A 1 23.36 -12.29 -3.89
C MET A 1 22.36 -11.25 -3.35
N PHE A 2 21.71 -10.44 -4.20
CA PHE A 2 20.77 -9.38 -3.80
C PHE A 2 19.51 -9.86 -3.05
N GLU A 3 18.90 -10.97 -3.45
CA GLU A 3 17.70 -11.53 -2.79
C GLU A 3 17.94 -11.93 -1.32
N PHE A 4 19.13 -12.43 -0.99
CA PHE A 4 19.49 -12.76 0.39
C PHE A 4 19.56 -11.51 1.28
N LEU A 5 20.11 -10.41 0.76
CA LEU A 5 20.18 -9.12 1.48
C LEU A 5 18.78 -8.53 1.66
N LYS A 6 17.93 -8.59 0.62
CA LYS A 6 16.52 -8.19 0.65
C LYS A 6 15.75 -8.97 1.72
N GLN A 7 15.87 -10.29 1.72
CA GLN A 7 15.17 -11.14 2.69
C GLN A 7 15.67 -10.92 4.13
N ARG A 8 16.98 -10.67 4.31
CA ARG A 8 17.55 -10.30 5.62
C ARG A 8 17.01 -8.96 6.11
N ARG A 9 16.91 -7.95 5.24
CA ARG A 9 16.31 -6.64 5.57
C ARG A 9 14.84 -6.81 5.98
N ARG A 10 14.06 -7.56 5.22
CA ARG A 10 12.65 -7.86 5.52
C ARG A 10 12.46 -8.58 6.85
N ARG A 11 13.32 -9.56 7.17
CA ARG A 11 13.31 -10.23 8.48
C ARG A 11 13.57 -9.25 9.63
N ARG A 12 14.56 -8.35 9.45
CA ARG A 12 14.86 -7.31 10.44
C ARG A 12 13.70 -6.33 10.64
N LEU A 13 13.02 -5.93 9.56
CA LEU A 13 11.87 -5.03 9.65
C LEU A 13 10.70 -5.66 10.40
N ARG A 14 10.37 -6.92 10.11
CA ARG A 14 9.31 -7.67 10.81
C ARG A 14 9.60 -7.92 12.29
N ALA A 15 10.86 -7.99 12.67
CA ALA A 15 11.26 -8.18 14.06
C ALA A 15 11.19 -6.88 14.89
N ARG A 16 11.00 -5.72 14.25
CA ARG A 16 10.89 -4.45 14.97
C ARG A 16 9.54 -4.37 15.68
N PRO A 17 9.48 -3.78 16.89
CA PRO A 17 8.20 -3.49 17.54
C PRO A 17 7.28 -2.68 16.62
N PHE A 18 6.02 -3.09 16.55
CA PHE A 18 5.03 -2.36 15.77
C PHE A 18 4.58 -1.10 16.54
N PRO A 19 4.64 0.11 15.94
CA PRO A 19 4.24 1.33 16.63
C PRO A 19 2.78 1.28 17.10
N LYS A 20 2.55 1.66 18.37
CA LYS A 20 1.21 1.63 18.98
C LYS A 20 0.22 2.57 18.28
N GLU A 21 0.70 3.71 17.78
CA GLU A 21 -0.09 4.68 17.02
C GLU A 21 -0.62 4.08 15.72
N TRP A 22 0.24 3.39 14.97
CA TRP A 22 -0.14 2.70 13.75
C TRP A 22 -1.16 1.60 14.03
N LEU A 23 -1.02 0.88 15.14
CA LEU A 23 -1.98 -0.16 15.52
C LEU A 23 -3.38 0.43 15.77
N ARG A 24 -3.45 1.59 16.44
CA ARG A 24 -4.72 2.30 16.65
C ARG A 24 -5.36 2.73 15.34
N LEU A 25 -4.57 3.25 14.40
CA LEU A 25 -5.05 3.62 13.06
C LEU A 25 -5.63 2.41 12.33
N ILE A 26 -4.92 1.28 12.33
CA ILE A 26 -5.40 0.05 11.69
C ILE A 26 -6.71 -0.42 12.34
N GLN A 27 -6.78 -0.45 13.67
CA GLN A 27 -7.99 -0.86 14.40
C GLN A 27 -9.20 0.04 14.12
N ARG A 28 -8.96 1.31 13.82
CA ARG A 28 -10.00 2.31 13.52
C ARG A 28 -10.48 2.25 12.07
N HIS A 29 -9.55 2.15 11.10
CA HIS A 29 -9.88 2.30 9.68
C HIS A 29 -10.01 0.97 8.92
N VAL A 30 -9.55 -0.15 9.50
CA VAL A 30 -9.55 -1.47 8.85
C VAL A 30 -10.45 -2.41 9.65
N ILE A 31 -11.75 -2.39 9.36
CA ILE A 31 -12.78 -3.17 10.08
C ILE A 31 -12.43 -4.66 10.14
N PHE A 32 -11.88 -5.21 9.05
CA PHE A 32 -11.50 -6.62 8.97
C PHE A 32 -10.40 -7.01 9.97
N PHE A 33 -9.55 -6.07 10.39
CA PHE A 33 -8.47 -6.35 11.33
C PHE A 33 -8.97 -6.97 12.65
N GLN A 34 -10.13 -6.51 13.14
CA GLN A 34 -10.72 -7.01 14.38
C GLN A 34 -11.29 -8.43 14.21
N LYS A 35 -11.61 -8.85 12.99
CA LYS A 35 -12.12 -10.20 12.70
C LYS A 35 -11.01 -11.24 12.47
N LEU A 36 -9.77 -10.79 12.28
CA LEU A 36 -8.62 -11.68 12.11
C LEU A 36 -8.24 -12.38 13.41
N SER A 37 -7.76 -13.63 13.27
CA SER A 37 -7.13 -14.39 14.35
C SER A 37 -5.86 -13.70 14.84
N ALA A 38 -5.34 -14.09 16.01
CA ALA A 38 -4.09 -13.52 16.53
C ALA A 38 -2.89 -13.78 15.60
N SER A 39 -2.83 -14.95 14.95
CA SER A 39 -1.78 -15.27 13.97
C SER A 39 -1.85 -14.36 12.76
N ASP A 40 -3.05 -14.18 12.20
CA ASP A 40 -3.25 -13.41 10.98
C ASP A 40 -3.00 -11.93 11.22
N ARG A 41 -3.34 -11.42 12.42
CA ARG A 41 -2.97 -10.06 12.84
C ARG A 41 -1.45 -9.91 12.89
N ALA A 42 -0.72 -10.85 13.50
CA ALA A 42 0.73 -10.78 13.58
C ALA A 42 1.39 -10.83 12.19
N GLU A 43 0.89 -11.70 11.31
CA GLU A 43 1.32 -11.78 9.91
C GLU A 43 1.07 -10.47 9.17
N LEU A 44 -0.14 -9.92 9.26
CA LEU A 44 -0.50 -8.65 8.63
C LEU A 44 0.39 -7.50 9.09
N LEU A 45 0.61 -7.35 10.40
CA LEU A 45 1.47 -6.29 10.94
C LEU A 45 2.90 -6.39 10.41
N GLY A 46 3.42 -7.62 10.30
CA GLY A 46 4.72 -7.87 9.68
C GLY A 46 4.74 -7.50 8.19
N HIS A 47 3.68 -7.78 7.44
CA HIS A 47 3.56 -7.36 6.05
C HIS A 47 3.54 -5.84 5.90
N ILE A 48 2.76 -5.14 6.74
CA ILE A 48 2.65 -3.68 6.74
C ILE A 48 4.02 -3.03 6.95
N GLN A 49 4.81 -3.51 7.91
CA GLN A 49 6.16 -2.95 8.16
C GLN A 49 7.08 -3.07 6.95
N ILE A 50 7.01 -4.18 6.21
CA ILE A 50 7.80 -4.35 4.99
C ILE A 50 7.27 -3.45 3.89
N PHE A 51 5.96 -3.44 3.68
CA PHE A 51 5.32 -2.64 2.63
C PHE A 51 5.62 -1.15 2.79
N LEU A 52 5.49 -0.61 4.01
CA LEU A 52 5.81 0.81 4.30
C LEU A 52 7.29 1.15 4.11
N ALA A 53 8.19 0.17 4.25
CA ALA A 53 9.63 0.37 4.08
C ALA A 53 10.09 0.24 2.62
N GLU A 54 9.31 -0.44 1.78
CA GLU A 54 9.65 -0.72 0.38
C GLU A 54 8.87 0.11 -0.63
N LYS A 55 7.66 0.58 -0.27
CA LYS A 55 6.80 1.38 -1.13
C LYS A 55 6.90 2.86 -0.81
N ARG A 56 6.91 3.67 -1.86
CA ARG A 56 6.86 5.13 -1.74
C ARG A 56 5.42 5.59 -1.81
N PHE A 57 5.11 6.62 -1.05
CA PHE A 57 3.80 7.26 -1.05
C PHE A 57 4.01 8.72 -1.40
N GLU A 58 3.28 9.19 -2.39
CA GLU A 58 3.35 10.57 -2.85
C GLU A 58 1.94 11.15 -2.86
N GLY A 59 1.79 12.28 -2.17
CA GLY A 59 0.53 13.00 -2.11
C GLY A 59 0.48 14.01 -3.25
N CYS A 60 -0.59 13.94 -4.04
CA CYS A 60 -0.82 14.79 -5.19
C CYS A 60 -1.92 15.81 -4.89
N GLY A 61 -2.00 16.88 -5.68
CA GLY A 61 -3.04 17.91 -5.51
C GLY A 61 -3.01 18.60 -4.14
N GLY A 62 -1.83 18.79 -3.56
CA GLY A 62 -1.64 19.42 -2.25
C GLY A 62 -1.90 18.51 -1.04
N LEU A 63 -2.25 17.23 -1.26
CA LEU A 63 -2.40 16.28 -0.16
C LEU A 63 -1.05 15.96 0.48
N VAL A 64 -0.97 16.06 1.80
CA VAL A 64 0.20 15.63 2.57
C VAL A 64 0.01 14.17 3.01
N ILE A 65 1.00 13.32 2.74
CA ILE A 65 0.97 11.92 3.19
C ILE A 65 1.25 11.84 4.69
N THR A 66 0.21 11.56 5.46
CA THR A 66 0.30 11.31 6.90
C THR A 66 0.47 9.83 7.21
N ASP A 67 0.80 9.51 8.47
CA ASP A 67 0.82 8.14 8.97
C ASP A 67 -0.54 7.44 8.84
N GLU A 68 -1.62 8.16 9.12
CA GLU A 68 -2.99 7.66 8.93
C GLU A 68 -3.23 7.19 7.49
N VAL A 69 -2.84 7.99 6.49
CA VAL A 69 -3.01 7.66 5.08
C VAL A 69 -2.17 6.43 4.70
N ARG A 70 -0.85 6.50 4.91
CA ARG A 70 0.06 5.43 4.44
C ARG A 70 -0.17 4.10 5.17
N VAL A 71 -0.43 4.13 6.48
CA VAL A 71 -0.67 2.91 7.27
C VAL A 71 -1.99 2.27 6.89
N THR A 72 -3.05 3.07 6.67
CA THR A 72 -4.35 2.53 6.25
C THR A 72 -4.27 1.89 4.88
N ILE A 73 -3.63 2.55 3.90
CA ILE A 73 -3.41 1.98 2.56
C ILE A 73 -2.60 0.69 2.65
N ALA A 74 -1.48 0.71 3.39
CA ALA A 74 -0.63 -0.46 3.56
C ALA A 74 -1.40 -1.64 4.18
N ALA A 75 -2.22 -1.38 5.21
CA ALA A 75 -3.01 -2.41 5.86
C ALA A 75 -4.05 -3.04 4.93
N GLN A 76 -4.77 -2.24 4.15
CA GLN A 76 -5.73 -2.72 3.16
C GLN A 76 -5.04 -3.57 2.07
N ALA A 77 -3.92 -3.08 1.52
CA ALA A 77 -3.17 -3.80 0.49
C ALA A 77 -2.59 -5.13 1.03
N CYS A 78 -2.10 -5.12 2.27
CA CYS A 78 -1.47 -6.29 2.88
C CYS A 78 -2.47 -7.38 3.30
N LEU A 79 -3.78 -7.09 3.41
CA LEU A 79 -4.79 -8.13 3.60
C LEU A 79 -4.77 -9.16 2.45
N LEU A 80 -4.49 -8.71 1.23
CA LEU A 80 -4.40 -9.57 0.04
C LEU A 80 -3.17 -10.49 0.04
N LEU A 81 -2.24 -10.25 0.96
CA LEU A 81 -0.98 -10.99 1.07
C LEU A 81 -1.00 -12.10 2.12
N LEU A 82 -2.02 -12.11 3.00
CA LEU A 82 -2.15 -13.11 4.05
C LEU A 82 -2.17 -14.54 3.48
N HIS A 83 -1.49 -15.45 4.18
CA HIS A 83 -1.39 -16.88 3.86
C HIS A 83 -0.75 -17.16 2.50
N ARG A 84 0.06 -16.23 1.97
CA ARG A 84 0.70 -16.35 0.65
C ARG A 84 2.20 -16.10 0.72
N ARG A 85 2.95 -16.85 -0.10
CA ARG A 85 4.32 -16.46 -0.45
C ARG A 85 4.25 -15.25 -1.37
N THR A 86 4.74 -14.10 -0.91
CA THR A 86 4.60 -12.81 -1.61
C THR A 86 5.93 -12.08 -1.73
N ASP A 87 6.05 -11.26 -2.78
CA ASP A 87 7.13 -10.28 -2.96
C ASP A 87 6.63 -8.83 -2.89
N TYR A 88 5.51 -8.59 -2.21
CA TYR A 88 4.95 -7.24 -1.93
C TYR A 88 4.76 -6.41 -3.19
N PHE A 89 4.01 -6.90 -4.17
CA PHE A 89 3.71 -6.17 -5.42
C PHE A 89 4.98 -5.67 -6.14
N PRO A 90 5.78 -6.55 -6.76
CA PRO A 90 7.10 -6.21 -7.29
C PRO A 90 7.07 -5.13 -8.39
N GLY A 91 6.00 -5.05 -9.18
CA GLY A 91 5.81 -4.00 -10.20
C GLY A 91 5.35 -2.65 -9.65
N LEU A 92 5.01 -2.55 -8.36
CA LEU A 92 4.55 -1.32 -7.72
C LEU A 92 5.70 -0.66 -6.98
N LEU A 93 6.10 0.55 -7.40
CA LEU A 93 7.16 1.32 -6.73
C LEU A 93 6.59 2.46 -5.87
N THR A 94 5.68 3.23 -6.45
CA THR A 94 5.10 4.44 -5.84
C THR A 94 3.58 4.37 -5.88
N ILE A 95 2.95 4.79 -4.79
CA ILE A 95 1.51 4.93 -4.64
C ILE A 95 1.19 6.42 -4.60
N LEU A 96 0.51 6.90 -5.65
CA LEU A 96 0.04 8.27 -5.74
C LEU A 96 -1.32 8.39 -5.05
N VAL A 97 -1.45 9.34 -4.13
CA VAL A 97 -2.68 9.57 -3.37
C VAL A 97 -3.22 10.95 -3.69
N TYR A 98 -4.46 11.00 -4.17
CA TYR A 98 -5.17 12.24 -4.49
C TYR A 98 -6.27 12.48 -3.44
N PRO A 99 -6.59 13.75 -3.13
CA PRO A 99 -7.66 14.09 -2.18
C PRO A 99 -9.06 13.81 -2.75
N LEU A 100 -9.19 13.72 -4.07
CA LEU A 100 -10.42 13.52 -4.80
C LEU A 100 -10.23 12.42 -5.84
N THR A 101 -11.35 11.98 -6.42
CA THR A 101 -11.35 11.05 -7.55
C THR A 101 -10.44 11.57 -8.65
N TYR A 102 -9.47 10.75 -9.03
CA TYR A 102 -8.55 11.06 -10.11
C TYR A 102 -9.31 10.98 -11.44
N MET A 103 -9.32 12.09 -12.17
CA MET A 103 -9.90 12.20 -13.51
C MET A 103 -8.78 12.40 -14.52
N VAL A 104 -8.79 11.60 -15.59
CA VAL A 104 -7.85 11.76 -16.71
C VAL A 104 -8.63 12.14 -17.94
N GLU A 105 -8.14 13.14 -18.66
CA GLU A 105 -8.54 13.33 -20.05
C GLU A 105 -7.84 12.26 -20.90
N GLU A 106 -8.57 11.18 -21.17
CA GLU A 106 -8.08 10.17 -22.10
C GLU A 106 -8.33 10.67 -23.53
N LYS A 107 -7.24 10.91 -24.28
CA LYS A 107 -7.33 11.08 -25.73
C LYS A 107 -7.28 9.70 -26.36
N ARG A 108 -8.45 9.15 -26.71
CA ARG A 108 -8.53 7.89 -27.45
C ARG A 108 -8.54 8.18 -28.95
N PRO A 109 -7.63 7.59 -29.75
CA PRO A 109 -7.74 7.65 -31.19
C PRO A 109 -8.91 6.77 -31.64
N ILE A 110 -9.86 7.34 -32.38
CA ILE A 110 -11.03 6.63 -32.94
C ILE A 110 -10.84 6.38 -34.45
N GLY A 111 -9.83 6.99 -35.07
CA GLY A 111 -9.39 6.73 -36.43
C GLY A 111 -8.04 7.40 -36.72
N GLU A 112 -7.52 7.26 -37.95
CA GLU A 112 -6.18 7.77 -38.33
C GLU A 112 -5.96 9.26 -37.99
N HIS A 113 -7.02 10.07 -37.93
CA HIS A 113 -6.94 11.51 -37.62
C HIS A 113 -8.04 12.00 -36.67
N VAL A 114 -8.78 11.10 -36.00
CA VAL A 114 -9.93 11.47 -35.14
C VAL A 114 -9.62 11.11 -33.69
N TRP A 115 -9.62 12.12 -32.83
CA TRP A 115 -9.42 11.98 -31.39
C TRP A 115 -10.71 12.31 -30.66
N GLN A 116 -11.11 11.44 -29.73
CA GLN A 116 -12.16 11.78 -28.78
C GLN A 116 -11.51 12.16 -27.45
N GLU A 117 -11.84 13.36 -26.99
CA GLU A 117 -11.51 13.84 -25.65
C GLU A 117 -12.72 13.61 -24.74
N GLY A 118 -12.50 12.92 -23.63
CA GLY A 118 -13.52 12.69 -22.61
C GLY A 118 -12.87 12.57 -21.23
N THR A 119 -13.54 13.13 -20.23
CA THR A 119 -13.17 12.97 -18.83
C THR A 119 -13.71 11.63 -18.33
N VAL A 120 -12.84 10.76 -17.82
CA VAL A 120 -13.20 9.49 -17.15
C VAL A 120 -13.07 9.65 -15.64
#